data_AF-A0A0G3EZS4-F1
#
_entry.id   AF-A0A0G3EZS4-F1
#
_cell.length_a   1.000
_cell.length_b   1.000
_cell.length_c   1.000
_cell.angle_alpha   90.00
_cell.angle_beta   90.00
_cell.angle_gamma   90.00
#
_symmetry.space_group_name_H-M   'P 1'
#
loop_
_entity.id
_entity.type
_entity.pdbx_description
1 polymer ?
#
loop_
_entity_poly.entity_id
_entity_poly.type
_entity_poly.pdbx_seq_one_letter_code
_entity_poly.pdbx_strand_id
1 'polypeptide(L)' 'MVQRYALYFTSHEKLVTSRMHGHIFSCLLSLPNDVIDNAYGKNSGYFKEWTYDIDGTKLLEE' A
#
# COMPACT_ATOMS: atom_id res chain seq x y z
N MET A 1 -12.86 2.29 15.14
CA MET A 1 -12.61 1.35 14.02
C MET A 1 -11.21 1.53 13.44
N VAL A 2 -10.82 2.75 13.04
CA VAL A 2 -9.48 3.04 12.47
C VAL A 2 -8.32 2.58 13.37
N GLN A 3 -8.34 2.89 14.67
CA GLN A 3 -7.31 2.48 15.62
C GLN A 3 -7.06 0.96 15.64
N ARG A 4 -8.12 0.15 15.55
CA ARG A 4 -7.98 -1.31 15.51
C ARG A 4 -7.19 -1.77 14.29
N TYR A 5 -7.46 -1.17 13.13
CA TYR A 5 -6.75 -1.51 11.90
C TYR A 5 -5.34 -0.92 11.86
N ALA A 6 -5.13 0.27 12.42
CA ALA A 6 -3.78 0.82 12.58
C ALA A 6 -2.91 -0.13 13.41
N LEU A 7 -3.39 -0.57 14.58
CA LEU A 7 -2.70 -1.54 15.43
C LEU A 7 -2.39 -2.85 14.70
N TYR A 8 -3.35 -3.37 13.94
CA TYR A 8 -3.16 -4.58 13.14
C TYR A 8 -2.11 -4.39 12.03
N PHE A 9 -2.11 -3.26 11.33
CA PHE A 9 -1.12 -2.99 10.28
C PHE A 9 0.28 -2.85 10.89
N THR A 10 0.41 -2.09 11.98
CA THR A 10 1.69 -1.85 12.66
C THR A 10 2.26 -3.08 13.38
N SER A 11 1.48 -4.16 13.53
CA SER A 11 1.99 -5.43 14.07
C SER A 11 2.74 -6.27 13.03
N HIS A 12 2.86 -5.79 11.79
CA HIS A 12 3.57 -6.45 10.70
C HIS A 12 4.72 -5.56 10.22
N GLU A 13 5.85 -6.16 9.87
CA GLU A 13 7.04 -5.42 9.40
C GLU A 13 6.86 -4.82 8.01
N LYS A 14 6.06 -5.49 7.16
CA LYS A 14 5.78 -5.10 5.78
C LYS A 14 4.41 -5.59 5.34
N LEU A 15 3.74 -4.79 4.52
CA LEU A 15 2.40 -5.10 4.00
C LEU A 15 2.49 -5.41 2.50
N VAL A 16 1.83 -6.46 2.04
CA VAL A 16 1.70 -6.77 0.61
C VAL A 16 0.21 -6.85 0.30
N THR A 17 -0.27 -6.11 -0.70
CA THR A 17 -1.72 -6.02 -0.94
C THR A 17 -2.10 -5.72 -2.39
N SER A 18 -3.21 -6.31 -2.85
CA SER A 18 -3.89 -5.92 -4.10
C SER A 18 -5.01 -4.88 -3.87
N ARG A 19 -5.16 -4.39 -2.63
CA ARG A 19 -6.21 -3.44 -2.25
C ARG A 19 -5.63 -2.04 -2.16
N MET A 20 -6.05 -1.15 -3.07
CA MET A 20 -5.68 0.27 -3.09
C MET A 20 -5.74 0.96 -1.72
N HIS A 21 -6.83 0.77 -0.96
CA HIS A 21 -6.95 1.42 0.36
C HIS A 21 -6.01 0.80 1.41
N GLY A 22 -5.60 -0.46 1.24
CA GLY A 22 -4.54 -1.05 2.06
C GLY A 22 -3.21 -0.36 1.79
N HIS A 23 -2.87 -0.16 0.52
CA HIS A 23 -1.69 0.60 0.08
C HIS A 23 -1.67 2.03 0.63
N ILE A 24 -2.75 2.79 0.40
CA ILE A 24 -2.88 4.17 0.89
C ILE A 24 -2.75 4.23 2.41
N PHE A 25 -3.41 3.32 3.13
CA PHE A 25 -3.36 3.33 4.58
C PHE A 25 -1.97 2.97 5.12
N SER A 26 -1.27 2.02 4.51
CA SER A 26 0.14 1.74 4.84
C SER A 26 1.05 2.94 4.61
N CYS A 27 0.84 3.69 3.52
CA CYS A 27 1.58 4.93 3.26
C CYS A 27 1.35 5.97 4.36
N LEU A 28 0.09 6.19 4.77
CA LEU A 28 -0.25 7.11 5.86
C LEU A 28 0.36 6.70 7.22
N LEU A 29 0.55 5.40 7.44
CA LEU A 29 1.20 4.86 8.63
C LEU A 29 2.74 4.80 8.51
N SER A 30 3.31 5.23 7.37
CA SER A 30 4.75 5.11 7.06
C SER A 30 5.28 3.68 7.19
N LEU A 31 4.46 2.70 6.83
CA LEU A 31 4.84 1.28 6.83
C LEU A 31 5.33 0.85 5.44
N PRO A 32 6.44 0.10 5.35
CA PRO A 32 6.88 -0.49 4.09
C PRO A 32 5.75 -1.32 3.47
N ASN A 33 5.49 -1.11 2.18
CA ASN A 33 4.39 -1.79 1.52
C ASN A 33 4.60 -2.01 0.02
N ASP A 34 4.15 -3.17 -0.42
CA ASP A 34 4.12 -3.54 -1.82
C ASP A 34 2.66 -3.60 -2.29
N VAL A 35 2.36 -2.90 -3.39
CA VAL A 35 1.04 -2.95 -4.02
C VAL A 35 1.08 -3.79 -5.28
N ILE A 36 0.15 -4.74 -5.37
CA ILE A 36 -0.06 -5.59 -6.54
C ILE A 36 -1.14 -4.90 -7.38
N ASP A 37 -0.92 -4.82 -8.69
CA ASP A 37 -1.92 -4.21 -9.56
C ASP A 37 -3.20 -5.04 -9.66
N ASN A 38 -4.27 -4.43 -10.15
CA ASN A 38 -5.47 -5.15 -10.55
C ASN A 38 -5.59 -5.19 -12.08
N ALA A 39 -6.50 -6.02 -12.59
CA ALA A 39 -6.68 -6.28 -14.02
C ALA A 39 -6.96 -5.03 -14.90
N TYR A 40 -7.25 -3.87 -14.28
CA TYR A 40 -7.59 -2.64 -14.99
C TYR A 40 -6.57 -1.50 -14.75
N GLY A 41 -5.42 -1.78 -14.14
CA GLY A 41 -4.37 -0.78 -13.97
C GLY A 41 -4.61 0.20 -12.82
N LYS A 42 -5.57 -0.07 -11.93
CA LYS A 42 -6.04 0.93 -10.97
C LYS A 42 -4.99 1.23 -9.90
N ASN A 43 -4.32 0.19 -9.39
CA ASN A 43 -3.37 0.39 -8.30
C ASN A 43 -2.04 0.90 -8.85
N SER A 44 -1.60 0.40 -10.01
CA SER A 44 -0.40 0.93 -10.68
C SER A 44 -0.58 2.39 -11.10
N GLY A 45 -1.75 2.77 -11.61
CA GLY A 45 -2.07 4.16 -11.92
C GLY A 45 -1.98 5.06 -10.69
N TYR A 46 -2.59 4.64 -9.57
CA TYR A 46 -2.51 5.41 -8.34
C TYR A 46 -1.08 5.51 -7.79
N PHE A 47 -0.34 4.40 -7.81
CA PHE A 47 1.05 4.36 -7.37
C PHE A 47 1.91 5.34 -8.18
N LYS A 48 1.84 5.26 -9.50
CA LYS A 48 2.63 6.08 -10.43
C LYS A 48 2.30 7.57 -10.32
N GLU A 49 1.06 7.92 -10.04
CA GLU A 49 0.63 9.33 -9.94
C GLU A 49 0.95 9.93 -8.57
N TRP A 50 0.89 9.16 -7.47
CA TRP A 50 0.83 9.73 -6.13
C TRP A 50 1.81 9.19 -5.10
N THR A 51 2.30 7.95 -5.24
CA THR A 51 3.06 7.31 -4.15
C THR A 51 4.38 6.71 -4.60
N TYR A 52 4.78 6.88 -5.86
CA TYR A 52 5.98 6.25 -6.42
C TYR A 52 7.27 6.73 -5.76
N ASP A 53 7.24 7.90 -5.13
CA ASP A 53 8.36 8.56 -4.47
C ASP A 53 8.32 8.43 -2.94
N ILE A 54 7.31 7.76 -2.39
CA ILE A 54 7.23 7.48 -0.96
C ILE A 54 8.18 6.32 -0.63
N ASP A 55 9.11 6.57 0.30
CA ASP A 55 10.08 5.56 0.73
C ASP A 55 9.40 4.30 1.28
N GLY A 56 9.99 3.14 0.98
CA GLY A 56 9.44 1.85 1.39
C GLY A 56 8.19 1.39 0.62
N THR A 57 7.74 2.12 -0.42
CA THR A 57 6.63 1.68 -1.29
C THR A 57 7.14 1.07 -2.59
N LYS A 58 6.50 0.00 -3.07
CA LYS A 58 6.82 -0.62 -4.37
C LYS A 58 5.57 -1.10 -5.09
N LEU A 59 5.58 -0.99 -6.42
CA LEU A 59 4.64 -1.68 -7.28
C LEU A 59 5.22 -3.06 -7.63
N LEU A 60 4.45 -4.13 -7.40
CA LEU A 60 4.79 -5.47 -7.89
C LEU A 60 4.07 -5.71 -9.22
N GLU A 61 4.86 -6.15 -10.21
CA GLU A 61 4.34 -6.67 -11.48
C GLU A 61 4.12 -8.19 -11.32
N GLU A 62 3.08 -8.72 -11.98
CA GLU A 62 2.92 -10.18 -12.14
C GLU A 62 3.98 -10.75 -13.06
#